data_AF-A0A0G0SE22-F1
#
_entry.id   AF-A0A0G0SE22-F1
#
_cell.length_a   1.000
_cell.length_b   1.000
_cell.length_c   1.000
_cell.angle_alpha   90.00
_cell.angle_beta   90.00
_cell.angle_gamma   90.00
#
_symmetry.space_group_name_H-M   'P 1'
#
loop_
_entity.id
_entity.type
_entity.pdbx_description
1 polymer ?
#
loop_
_entity_poly.entity_id
_entity_poly.type
_entity_poly.pdbx_seq_one_letter_code
_entity_poly.pdbx_strand_id
1 'polypeptide(L)'
;MKLLTKKNYFSMIENLAKGEIHIFRNLFMNVDDQDKDILEDGRLACGKVVSSILYLNKLISDMHATVESTEKDMLINGWHEINDPREGAVIAWEKQNGHRHIGFSLGDNMAVSNSSNEIGFPAKHHVTYNNTRKIEKIYWNSILD
;
A
#
# COMPACT_ATOMS: atom_id res chain seq x y z
N MET A 1 -16.86 2.86 24.58
CA MET A 1 -16.47 3.38 23.25
C MET A 1 -16.06 2.20 22.39
N LYS A 2 -16.47 2.13 21.10
CA LYS A 2 -16.16 1.03 20.18
C LYS A 2 -15.43 1.57 18.95
N LEU A 3 -14.30 0.97 18.58
CA LEU A 3 -13.58 1.32 17.36
C LEU A 3 -14.35 0.82 16.13
N LEU A 4 -14.49 1.66 15.10
CA LEU A 4 -15.12 1.31 13.83
C LEU A 4 -14.05 0.99 12.79
N THR A 5 -13.34 -0.13 12.97
CA THR A 5 -12.16 -0.52 12.16
C THR A 5 -12.43 -0.42 10.67
N LYS A 6 -13.52 -1.03 10.18
CA LYS A 6 -13.92 -0.98 8.77
C LYS A 6 -14.01 0.46 8.26
N LYS A 7 -14.83 1.30 8.92
CA LYS A 7 -15.03 2.70 8.52
C LYS A 7 -13.72 3.49 8.52
N ASN A 8 -12.90 3.34 9.56
CA ASN A 8 -11.62 4.02 9.66
C ASN A 8 -10.66 3.61 8.53
N TYR A 9 -10.56 2.31 8.25
CA TYR A 9 -9.75 1.74 7.19
C TYR A 9 -10.12 2.30 5.81
N PHE A 10 -11.40 2.22 5.45
CA PHE A 10 -11.89 2.73 4.16
C PHE A 10 -11.71 4.24 4.03
N SER A 11 -12.02 5.01 5.07
CA SER A 11 -11.81 6.46 5.06
C SER A 11 -10.34 6.85 4.92
N MET A 12 -9.41 6.09 5.52
CA MET A 12 -7.97 6.32 5.33
C MET A 12 -7.55 6.07 3.87
N ILE A 13 -8.01 4.97 3.26
CA ILE A 13 -7.70 4.64 1.86
C ILE A 13 -8.27 5.71 0.92
N GLU A 14 -9.53 6.10 1.10
CA GLU A 14 -10.12 7.19 0.30
C GLU A 14 -9.34 8.48 0.44
N ASN A 15 -8.87 8.79 1.64
CA ASN A 15 -8.08 9.98 1.89
C ASN A 15 -6.71 9.91 1.23
N LEU A 16 -6.09 8.72 1.08
CA LEU A 16 -4.86 8.57 0.27
C LEU A 16 -5.04 9.05 -1.17
N ALA A 17 -6.27 9.02 -1.70
CA ALA A 17 -6.57 9.48 -3.05
C ALA A 17 -6.88 11.00 -3.12
N LYS A 18 -6.83 11.72 -1.99
CA LYS A 18 -7.20 13.14 -1.89
C LYS A 18 -5.97 14.00 -1.64
N GLY A 19 -5.53 14.71 -2.68
CA GLY A 19 -4.49 15.72 -2.58
C GLY A 19 -3.07 15.16 -2.42
N GLU A 20 -2.18 16.00 -1.89
CA GLU A 20 -0.75 15.69 -1.76
C GLU A 20 -0.42 15.21 -0.35
N ILE A 21 0.01 13.95 -0.21
CA ILE A 21 0.20 13.32 1.10
C ILE A 21 1.67 12.96 1.29
N HIS A 22 2.41 13.93 1.83
CA HIS A 22 3.87 13.86 1.95
C HIS A 22 4.38 13.06 3.15
N ILE A 23 3.51 12.67 4.09
CA ILE A 23 3.93 12.00 5.34
C ILE A 23 4.60 10.63 5.15
N PHE A 24 4.40 9.99 3.99
CA PHE A 24 4.98 8.68 3.70
C PHE A 24 6.31 8.75 2.94
N ARG A 25 6.71 9.95 2.49
CA ARG A 25 7.76 10.16 1.50
C ARG A 25 9.14 9.67 1.92
N ASN A 26 9.52 9.88 3.18
CA ASN A 26 10.88 9.60 3.65
C ASN A 26 10.91 8.58 4.79
N LEU A 27 11.94 7.74 4.84
CA LEU A 27 12.26 6.91 5.99
C LEU A 27 13.78 6.88 6.14
N PHE A 28 14.26 7.51 7.21
CA PHE A 28 15.69 7.63 7.46
C PHE A 28 16.19 6.43 8.26
N MET A 29 17.24 5.80 7.77
CA MET A 29 17.96 4.74 8.46
C MET A 29 19.45 5.02 8.40
N ASN A 30 20.16 4.63 9.46
CA ASN A 30 21.61 4.63 9.44
C ASN A 30 22.09 3.40 8.66
N VAL A 31 22.80 3.62 7.55
CA VAL A 31 23.37 2.59 6.69
C VAL A 31 24.84 2.95 6.48
N ASP A 32 25.74 2.07 6.91
CA ASP A 32 27.19 2.29 6.85
C ASP A 32 27.61 3.65 7.46
N ASP A 33 27.12 3.92 8.68
CA ASP A 33 27.36 5.15 9.44
C ASP A 33 26.83 6.45 8.77
N GLN A 34 25.96 6.34 7.76
CA GLN A 34 25.33 7.48 7.10
C GLN A 34 23.81 7.46 7.25
N ASP A 35 23.23 8.62 7.57
CA ASP A 35 21.78 8.80 7.57
C ASP A 35 21.29 8.85 6.12
N LYS A 36 20.55 7.81 5.72
CA LYS A 36 20.03 7.65 4.36
C LYS A 36 18.51 7.61 4.38
N ASP A 37 17.89 8.41 3.52
CA ASP A 37 16.48 8.18 3.18
C ASP A 37 16.37 6.94 2.28
N ILE A 38 15.95 5.83 2.87
CA ILE A 38 15.84 4.56 2.14
C ILE A 38 14.64 4.53 1.18
N LEU A 39 13.77 5.55 1.21
CA LEU A 39 12.63 5.67 0.30
C LEU A 39 12.89 6.58 -0.89
N GLU A 40 14.08 7.18 -0.96
CA GLU A 40 14.52 8.03 -2.08
C GLU A 40 13.47 9.11 -2.40
N ASP A 41 13.07 9.89 -1.39
CA ASP A 41 12.11 10.98 -1.53
C ASP A 41 10.76 10.53 -2.14
N GLY A 42 10.27 9.39 -1.65
CA GLY A 42 8.98 8.81 -2.03
C GLY A 42 9.05 7.84 -3.19
N ARG A 43 10.16 7.74 -3.91
CA ARG A 43 10.31 6.83 -5.05
C ARG A 43 10.14 5.35 -4.68
N LEU A 44 10.47 4.94 -3.45
CA LEU A 44 10.33 3.55 -2.99
C LEU A 44 9.26 3.38 -1.89
N ALA A 45 8.36 4.35 -1.71
CA ALA A 45 7.46 4.41 -0.56
C ALA A 45 6.21 3.51 -0.63
N CYS A 46 5.99 2.73 -1.71
CA CYS A 46 4.75 1.95 -1.86
C CYS A 46 4.50 0.96 -0.71
N GLY A 47 5.53 0.25 -0.26
CA GLY A 47 5.45 -0.64 0.90
C GLY A 47 5.11 0.11 2.19
N LYS A 48 5.77 1.26 2.42
CA LYS A 48 5.51 2.10 3.61
C LYS A 48 4.09 2.64 3.63
N VAL A 49 3.56 3.13 2.50
CA VAL A 49 2.18 3.64 2.41
C VAL A 49 1.18 2.56 2.82
N VAL A 50 1.27 1.38 2.21
CA VAL A 50 0.31 0.30 2.48
C VAL A 50 0.46 -0.21 3.91
N SER A 51 1.68 -0.54 4.34
CA SER A 51 1.91 -1.09 5.67
C SER A 51 1.51 -0.11 6.78
N SER A 52 1.70 1.20 6.60
CA SER A 52 1.29 2.20 7.59
C SER A 52 -0.23 2.17 7.81
N ILE A 53 -1.03 2.15 6.73
CA ILE A 53 -2.50 2.08 6.86
C ILE A 53 -2.94 0.77 7.51
N LEU A 54 -2.34 -0.34 7.11
CA LEU A 54 -2.64 -1.66 7.69
C LEU A 54 -2.30 -1.71 9.18
N TYR A 55 -1.13 -1.20 9.56
CA TYR A 55 -0.65 -1.18 10.94
C TYR A 55 -1.53 -0.30 11.84
N LEU A 56 -1.89 0.91 11.38
CA LEU A 56 -2.80 1.80 12.12
C LEU A 56 -4.18 1.18 12.38
N ASN A 57 -4.60 0.21 11.54
CA ASN A 57 -5.84 -0.52 11.70
C ASN A 57 -5.67 -1.91 12.36
N LYS A 58 -4.46 -2.24 12.83
CA LYS A 58 -4.10 -3.53 13.46
C LYS A 58 -4.40 -4.73 12.55
N LEU A 59 -4.17 -4.57 11.24
CA LEU A 59 -4.34 -5.60 10.22
C LEU A 59 -3.03 -6.28 9.82
N ILE A 60 -1.90 -5.81 10.36
CA ILE A 60 -0.56 -6.41 10.31
C ILE A 60 0.16 -6.13 11.64
N SER A 61 1.29 -6.80 11.86
CA SER A 61 2.03 -6.74 13.13
C SER A 61 2.87 -5.47 13.27
N ASP A 62 3.48 -5.01 12.18
CA ASP A 62 4.36 -3.83 12.18
C ASP A 62 4.35 -3.09 10.83
N MET A 63 4.95 -1.90 10.77
CA MET A 63 5.19 -1.17 9.53
C MET A 63 6.37 -1.76 8.75
N HIS A 64 6.29 -1.68 7.42
CA HIS A 64 7.23 -2.30 6.51
C HIS A 64 7.61 -1.36 5.37
N ALA A 65 8.90 -1.28 5.05
CA ALA A 65 9.37 -0.50 3.90
C ALA A 65 9.19 -1.24 2.57
N THR A 66 9.20 -2.58 2.58
CA THR A 66 9.20 -3.41 1.36
C THR A 66 7.86 -4.08 1.10
N VAL A 67 7.54 -4.33 -0.18
CA VAL A 67 6.35 -5.09 -0.60
C VAL A 67 6.38 -6.51 -0.03
N GLU A 68 7.54 -7.17 -0.09
CA GLU A 68 7.70 -8.55 0.35
C GLU A 68 7.44 -8.72 1.86
N SER A 69 8.03 -7.86 2.69
CA SER A 69 7.81 -7.92 4.14
C SER A 69 6.36 -7.55 4.51
N THR A 70 5.74 -6.62 3.77
CA THR A 70 4.32 -6.29 3.93
C THR A 70 3.42 -7.48 3.63
N GLU A 71 3.59 -8.14 2.48
CA GLU A 71 2.79 -9.32 2.11
C GLU A 71 2.98 -10.48 3.08
N LYS A 72 4.22 -10.72 3.52
CA LYS A 72 4.51 -11.77 4.50
C LYS A 72 3.75 -11.54 5.81
N ASP A 73 3.77 -10.31 6.32
CA ASP A 73 3.08 -9.96 7.57
C ASP A 73 1.55 -9.97 7.41
N MET A 74 1.04 -9.56 6.25
CA MET A 74 -0.37 -9.70 5.89
C MET A 74 -0.84 -11.15 5.96
N LEU A 75 -0.11 -12.08 5.32
CA LEU A 75 -0.48 -13.50 5.33
C LEU A 75 -0.51 -14.08 6.75
N ILE A 76 0.45 -13.68 7.60
CA ILE A 76 0.47 -14.07 9.02
C ILE A 76 -0.74 -13.51 9.78
N ASN A 77 -1.21 -12.31 9.41
CA ASN A 77 -2.35 -11.62 10.03
C ASN A 77 -3.70 -11.90 9.35
N GLY A 78 -3.84 -13.08 8.73
CA GLY A 78 -5.13 -13.58 8.24
C GLY A 78 -5.60 -12.98 6.91
N TRP A 79 -4.72 -12.26 6.21
CA TRP A 79 -4.98 -11.93 4.81
C TRP A 79 -4.85 -13.18 3.94
N HIS A 80 -5.69 -13.28 2.92
CA HIS A 80 -5.68 -14.38 1.96
C HIS A 80 -5.89 -13.85 0.54
N GLU A 81 -5.40 -14.60 -0.45
CA GLU A 81 -5.56 -14.24 -1.86
C GLU A 81 -7.01 -14.40 -2.32
N ILE A 82 -7.48 -13.47 -3.15
CA ILE A 82 -8.79 -13.50 -3.81
C ILE A 82 -8.63 -13.20 -5.31
N ASN A 83 -9.63 -13.56 -6.12
CA ASN A 83 -9.55 -13.40 -7.58
C ASN A 83 -9.99 -12.03 -8.07
N ASP A 84 -11.02 -11.45 -7.44
CA ASP A 84 -11.65 -10.22 -7.91
C ASP A 84 -11.39 -9.08 -6.92
N PRO A 85 -10.98 -7.88 -7.38
CA PRO A 85 -10.75 -6.74 -6.49
C PRO A 85 -12.03 -6.36 -5.75
N ARG A 86 -11.95 -6.35 -4.42
CA ARG A 86 -12.94 -5.71 -3.55
C ARG A 86 -12.45 -4.31 -3.19
N GLU A 87 -13.36 -3.38 -2.96
CA GLU A 87 -12.98 -2.09 -2.38
C GLU A 87 -12.20 -2.33 -1.08
N GLY A 88 -11.06 -1.64 -0.93
CA GLY A 88 -10.16 -1.83 0.20
C GLY A 88 -9.28 -3.08 0.13
N ALA A 89 -9.40 -3.94 -0.87
CA ALA A 89 -8.44 -5.02 -1.06
C ALA A 89 -7.04 -4.47 -1.32
N VAL A 90 -6.01 -5.17 -0.83
CA VAL A 90 -4.62 -4.84 -1.15
C VAL A 90 -4.26 -5.49 -2.48
N ILE A 91 -3.68 -4.73 -3.39
CA ILE A 91 -3.30 -5.19 -4.72
C ILE A 91 -1.78 -5.16 -4.82
N ALA A 92 -1.19 -6.28 -5.24
CA ALA A 92 0.21 -6.36 -5.61
C ALA A 92 0.35 -6.52 -7.13
N TRP A 93 1.17 -5.67 -7.73
CA TRP A 93 1.44 -5.67 -9.16
C TRP A 93 2.82 -6.22 -9.48
N GLU A 94 2.96 -6.68 -10.72
CA GLU A 94 4.20 -7.25 -11.24
C GLU A 94 5.39 -6.32 -11.11
N LYS A 95 6.57 -6.92 -11.11
CA LYS A 95 7.83 -6.19 -11.09
C LYS A 95 8.01 -5.42 -12.40
N GLN A 96 8.23 -4.11 -12.30
CA GLN A 96 8.67 -3.27 -13.42
C GLN A 96 9.93 -2.52 -12.99
N ASN A 97 10.92 -2.45 -13.88
CA ASN A 97 12.20 -1.77 -13.62
C ASN A 97 12.86 -2.15 -12.29
N GLY A 98 12.80 -3.43 -11.90
CA GLY A 98 13.42 -3.86 -10.66
C GLY A 98 12.54 -3.78 -9.40
N HIS A 99 11.33 -3.22 -9.47
CA HIS A 99 10.49 -2.98 -8.29
C HIS A 99 9.07 -3.54 -8.44
N ARG A 100 8.64 -4.34 -7.45
CA ARG A 100 7.23 -4.68 -7.25
C ARG A 100 6.50 -3.46 -6.70
N HIS A 101 5.18 -3.47 -6.84
CA HIS A 101 4.35 -2.35 -6.39
C HIS A 101 3.11 -2.84 -5.68
N ILE A 102 2.62 -2.04 -4.74
CA ILE A 102 1.50 -2.39 -3.87
C ILE A 102 0.63 -1.16 -3.59
N GLY A 103 -0.66 -1.39 -3.39
CA GLY A 103 -1.66 -0.35 -3.17
C GLY A 103 -3.00 -0.92 -2.73
N PHE A 104 -4.02 -0.07 -2.69
CA PHE A 104 -5.38 -0.45 -2.33
C PHE A 104 -6.33 -0.30 -3.50
N SER A 105 -7.29 -1.21 -3.64
CA SER A 105 -8.44 -1.05 -4.52
C SER A 105 -9.38 0.03 -3.97
N LEU A 106 -9.92 0.86 -4.85
CA LEU A 106 -10.99 1.82 -4.56
C LEU A 106 -12.35 1.36 -5.10
N GLY A 107 -12.46 0.12 -5.58
CA GLY A 107 -13.61 -0.30 -6.39
C GLY A 107 -13.61 0.32 -7.78
N ASP A 108 -14.61 -0.02 -8.60
CA ASP A 108 -14.85 0.58 -9.93
C ASP A 108 -13.62 0.67 -10.84
N ASN A 109 -12.80 -0.39 -10.86
CA ASN A 109 -11.52 -0.45 -11.60
C ASN A 109 -10.50 0.64 -11.22
N MET A 110 -10.63 1.23 -10.04
CA MET A 110 -9.71 2.23 -9.51
C MET A 110 -8.88 1.66 -8.36
N ALA A 111 -7.69 2.22 -8.20
CA ALA A 111 -6.79 1.94 -7.11
C ALA A 111 -6.11 3.23 -6.64
N VAL A 112 -5.54 3.18 -5.44
CA VAL A 112 -4.63 4.19 -4.92
C VAL A 112 -3.33 3.51 -4.51
N SER A 113 -2.21 4.11 -4.92
CA SER A 113 -0.88 3.62 -4.57
C SER A 113 0.13 4.74 -4.67
N ASN A 114 1.32 4.54 -4.10
CA ASN A 114 2.40 5.52 -4.17
C ASN A 114 2.84 5.76 -5.62
N SER A 115 2.78 7.00 -6.11
CA SER A 115 3.31 7.34 -7.43
C SER A 115 4.83 7.50 -7.37
N SER A 116 5.50 6.39 -7.64
CA SER A 116 6.94 6.21 -7.44
C SER A 116 7.81 6.95 -8.47
N ASN A 117 7.29 7.18 -9.68
CA ASN A 117 8.08 7.73 -10.80
C ASN A 117 7.70 9.17 -11.19
N GLU A 118 6.72 9.79 -10.52
CA GLU A 118 6.23 11.11 -10.92
C GLU A 118 6.27 12.09 -9.76
N ILE A 119 5.50 11.83 -8.70
CA ILE A 119 5.21 12.82 -7.68
C ILE A 119 5.70 12.43 -6.27
N GLY A 120 5.99 11.14 -6.02
CA GLY A 120 6.54 10.67 -4.74
C GLY A 120 5.54 10.62 -3.59
N PHE A 121 4.24 10.57 -3.89
CA PHE A 121 3.17 10.39 -2.90
C PHE A 121 1.98 9.59 -3.50
N PRO A 122 1.04 9.10 -2.67
CA PRO A 122 -0.12 8.34 -3.13
C PRO A 122 -0.98 9.08 -4.16
N ALA A 123 -1.37 8.38 -5.22
CA ALA A 123 -2.22 8.91 -6.28
C ALA A 123 -3.27 7.87 -6.70
N LYS A 124 -4.44 8.36 -7.13
CA LYS A 124 -5.49 7.54 -7.73
C LYS A 124 -5.14 7.20 -9.18
N HIS A 125 -5.33 5.96 -9.57
CA HIS A 125 -5.11 5.48 -10.95
C HIS A 125 -6.01 4.29 -11.28
N HIS A 126 -6.08 3.92 -12.56
CA HIS A 126 -6.77 2.69 -12.96
C HIS A 126 -6.07 1.45 -12.38
N VAL A 127 -6.82 0.44 -11.97
CA VAL A 127 -6.32 -0.75 -11.26
C VAL A 127 -5.27 -1.54 -12.07
N THR A 128 -5.32 -1.48 -13.39
CA THR A 128 -4.33 -2.09 -14.31
C THR A 128 -3.34 -1.09 -14.91
N TYR A 129 -3.29 0.15 -14.39
CA TYR A 129 -2.55 1.26 -15.01
C TYR A 129 -2.90 1.44 -16.49
N ASN A 130 -4.20 1.42 -16.83
CA ASN A 130 -4.67 1.43 -18.21
C ASN A 130 -4.05 0.30 -19.06
N ASN A 131 -4.01 -0.92 -18.49
CA ASN A 131 -3.46 -2.14 -19.07
C ASN A 131 -1.94 -2.15 -19.30
N THR A 132 -1.20 -1.25 -18.66
CA THR A 132 0.27 -1.20 -18.75
C THR A 132 0.97 -2.01 -17.66
N ARG A 133 0.23 -2.50 -16.66
CA ARG A 133 0.81 -3.30 -15.57
C ARG A 133 -0.15 -4.39 -15.09
N LYS A 134 0.36 -5.61 -15.01
CA LYS A 134 -0.38 -6.80 -14.56
C LYS A 134 -0.52 -6.84 -13.03
N ILE A 135 -1.71 -7.20 -12.57
CA ILE A 135 -1.96 -7.57 -11.17
C ILE A 135 -1.43 -8.99 -10.95
N GLU A 136 -0.54 -9.18 -9.98
CA GLU A 136 -0.06 -10.50 -9.60
C GLU A 136 -0.97 -11.14 -8.56
N LYS A 137 -1.38 -10.35 -7.55
CA LYS A 137 -2.13 -10.85 -6.41
C LYS A 137 -3.08 -9.79 -5.87
N ILE A 138 -4.17 -10.24 -5.30
CA ILE A 138 -5.15 -9.42 -4.59
C ILE A 138 -5.39 -10.09 -3.25
N TYR A 139 -5.33 -9.31 -2.17
CA TYR A 139 -5.49 -9.83 -0.82
C TYR A 139 -6.70 -9.22 -0.14
N TRP A 140 -7.39 -10.05 0.65
CA TRP A 140 -8.51 -9.67 1.49
C TRP A 140 -8.33 -10.16 2.92
N ASN A 141 -8.90 -9.42 3.86
CA ASN A 141 -8.98 -9.81 5.26
C ASN A 141 -10.46 -9.85 5.68
N SER A 142 -10.92 -11.00 6.18
CA SER A 142 -12.33 -11.21 6.54
C SER A 142 -12.82 -10.35 7.72
N ILE A 143 -11.91 -9.71 8.47
CA ILE A 143 -12.27 -8.70 9.48
C ILE A 143 -12.94 -7.46 8.83
N LEU A 144 -12.76 -7.25 7.52
CA LEU A 144 -13.31 -6.13 6.76
C LEU A 144 -14.70 -6.41 6.19
N ASP A 145 -15.26 -7.61 6.37
CA ASP A 145 -16.63 -7.94 5.94
C ASP A 145 -17.70 -7.18 6.74
#